data_AF-A0A6I1W8S9-F1
#
_entry.id   AF-A0A6I1W8S9-F1
#
_cell.length_a   1.000
_cell.length_b   1.000
_cell.length_c   1.000
_cell.angle_alpha   90.00
_cell.angle_beta   90.00
_cell.angle_gamma   90.00
#
_symmetry.space_group_name_H-M   'P 1'
#
loop_
_entity.id
_entity.type
_entity.pdbx_description
1 polymer ?
#
loop_
_entity_poly.entity_id
_entity_poly.type
_entity_poly.pdbx_seq_one_letter_code
_entity_poly.pdbx_strand_id
1 'polypeptide(L)' 'AGKAVKHHLEYTLDTGIIGPQWLTRDELIAQRQRWRSELSLQCIDDYLSGQLFDLTLIRPSV' A
#
# COMPACT_ATOMS: atom_id res chain seq x y z
N ALA A 1 1.73 8.24 -11.35
CA ALA A 1 0.78 7.21 -10.89
C ALA A 1 0.77 6.04 -11.88
N GLY A 2 0.63 4.81 -11.38
CA GLY A 2 0.51 3.63 -12.24
C GLY A 2 -0.86 3.57 -12.93
N LYS A 3 -0.91 3.03 -14.15
CA LYS A 3 -2.17 2.79 -14.87
C LYS A 3 -2.52 1.30 -14.73
N ALA A 4 -3.76 1.01 -14.33
CA ALA A 4 -4.24 -0.37 -14.33
C ALA A 4 -4.21 -0.93 -15.75
N VAL A 5 -3.55 -2.08 -15.93
CA VAL A 5 -3.37 -2.72 -17.24
C VAL A 5 -4.57 -3.59 -17.60
N LYS A 6 -5.09 -4.36 -16.63
CA LYS A 6 -6.24 -5.26 -16.81
C LYS A 6 -6.92 -5.55 -15.48
N HIS A 7 -8.24 -5.66 -15.49
CA HIS A 7 -9.05 -6.13 -14.37
C HIS A 7 -9.55 -7.55 -14.65
N HIS A 8 -9.43 -8.43 -13.66
CA HIS A 8 -9.87 -9.82 -13.70
C HIS A 8 -11.02 -10.01 -12.71
N LEU A 9 -12.26 -9.97 -13.21
CA LEU A 9 -13.46 -10.02 -12.38
C LEU A 9 -13.65 -11.38 -11.70
N GLU A 10 -13.09 -12.43 -12.29
CA GLU A 10 -13.18 -13.81 -11.85
C GLU A 10 -12.24 -14.16 -10.68
N TYR A 11 -11.34 -13.24 -10.30
CA TYR A 11 -10.40 -13.48 -9.20
C TYR A 11 -11.05 -13.11 -7.86
N THR A 12 -11.09 -14.08 -6.95
CA THR A 12 -11.56 -13.87 -5.58
C THR A 12 -10.46 -13.27 -4.71
N LEU A 13 -10.85 -12.52 -3.67
CA LEU A 13 -9.91 -12.05 -2.66
C LEU A 13 -9.30 -13.24 -1.90
N ASP A 14 -8.03 -13.10 -1.50
CA ASP A 14 -7.35 -14.08 -0.66
C ASP A 14 -8.09 -14.28 0.67
N THR A 15 -7.99 -15.48 1.24
CA THR A 15 -8.58 -15.82 2.53
C THR A 15 -8.15 -14.82 3.62
N GLY A 16 -9.13 -14.22 4.29
CA GLY A 16 -8.89 -13.22 5.34
C GLY A 16 -8.87 -11.77 4.85
N ILE A 17 -8.88 -11.53 3.53
CA ILE A 17 -9.05 -10.18 2.97
C ILE A 17 -10.54 -9.88 2.83
N ILE A 18 -11.03 -8.92 3.63
CA ILE A 18 -12.42 -8.44 3.57
C ILE A 18 -12.62 -7.58 2.30
N GLY A 19 -11.68 -6.66 2.03
CA GLY A 19 -11.71 -5.80 0.86
C GLY A 19 -10.79 -4.57 1.00
N PRO A 20 -10.46 -3.91 -0.12
CA PRO A 20 -9.66 -2.69 -0.10
C PRO A 20 -10.47 -1.50 0.44
N GLN A 21 -9.79 -0.57 1.13
CA GLN A 21 -10.35 0.72 1.52
C GLN A 21 -9.41 1.84 1.05
N TRP A 22 -10.00 2.92 0.54
CA TRP A 22 -9.28 4.13 0.19
C TRP A 22 -9.44 5.12 1.35
N LEU A 23 -8.33 5.47 1.98
CA LEU A 23 -8.30 6.35 3.14
C LEU A 23 -7.32 7.48 2.87
N THR A 24 -7.65 8.66 3.36
CA THR A 24 -6.68 9.75 3.56
C THR A 24 -5.72 9.39 4.69
N ARG A 25 -4.61 10.12 4.79
CA ARG A 25 -3.63 9.95 5.88
C ARG A 25 -4.27 10.14 7.26
N ASP A 26 -5.12 11.14 7.42
CA ASP A 26 -5.75 11.45 8.70
C ASP A 26 -6.79 10.39 9.10
N GLU A 27 -7.55 9.87 8.14
CA GLU A 27 -8.48 8.75 8.37
C GLU A 27 -7.75 7.46 8.78
N LEU A 28 -6.53 7.24 8.28
CA LEU A 28 -5.70 6.12 8.70
C LEU A 28 -5.22 6.28 10.16
N ILE A 29 -4.77 7.47 10.54
CA ILE A 29 -4.33 7.80 11.92
C ILE A 29 -5.45 7.65 12.92
N ALA A 30 -6.67 8.07 12.57
CA ALA A 30 -7.86 7.91 13.42
C ALA A 30 -8.19 6.42 13.73
N GLN A 31 -7.56 5.47 13.04
CA GLN A 31 -7.81 4.03 13.15
C GLN A 31 -6.60 3.23 13.63
N ARG A 32 -5.68 3.84 14.40
CA ARG A 32 -4.41 3.24 14.85
C ARG A 32 -4.54 1.84 15.45
N GLN A 33 -5.60 1.59 16.23
CA GLN A 33 -5.89 0.29 16.83
C GLN A 33 -6.11 -0.86 15.82
N ARG A 34 -6.40 -0.53 14.55
CA ARG A 34 -6.60 -1.51 13.47
C ARG A 34 -5.33 -1.78 12.67
N TRP A 35 -4.23 -1.09 12.97
CA TRP A 35 -3.00 -1.23 12.22
C TRP A 35 -2.36 -2.58 12.47
N ARG A 36 -1.94 -3.24 11.40
CA ARG A 36 -1.13 -4.46 11.51
C ARG A 36 0.30 -4.16 11.98
N SER A 37 0.82 -2.98 11.64
CA SER A 37 2.17 -2.52 11.98
C SER A 37 2.27 -1.01 11.78
N GLU A 38 3.06 -0.34 12.63
CA GLU A 38 3.42 1.07 12.52
C GLU A 38 4.14 1.40 11.20
N LEU A 39 4.78 0.41 10.57
CA LEU A 39 5.40 0.56 9.24
C LEU A 39 4.40 1.01 8.17
N SER A 40 3.10 0.75 8.34
CA SER A 40 2.07 1.17 7.39
C SER A 40 2.02 2.69 7.26
N LEU A 41 2.07 3.43 8.38
CA LEU A 41 2.09 4.89 8.37
C LEU A 41 3.45 5.40 7.90
N GLN A 42 4.55 4.81 8.38
CA GLN A 42 5.90 5.25 7.99
C GLN A 42 6.08 5.22 6.47
N CYS A 43 5.67 4.14 5.80
CA CYS A 43 5.75 4.04 4.33
C CYS A 43 4.94 5.13 3.61
N ILE A 44 3.79 5.52 4.16
CA ILE A 44 2.96 6.60 3.60
C ILE A 44 3.63 7.95 3.81
N ASP A 45 4.19 8.20 4.99
CA ASP A 45 4.91 9.43 5.32
C ASP A 45 6.16 9.59 4.46
N ASP A 46 6.91 8.50 4.24
CA ASP A 46 8.07 8.48 3.35
C ASP A 46 7.66 8.83 1.92
N TYR A 47 6.56 8.26 1.40
CA TYR A 47 6.04 8.61 0.08
C TYR A 47 5.60 10.08 -0.01
N LEU A 48 4.89 10.59 1.00
CA LEU A 48 4.44 11.99 1.05
C LEU A 48 5.60 12.98 1.20
N SER A 49 6.74 12.56 1.76
CA SER A 49 7.96 13.37 1.82
C SER A 49 8.61 13.59 0.44
N GLY A 50 8.16 12.87 -0.59
CA GLY A 50 8.61 13.03 -1.97
C GLY A 50 9.89 12.29 -2.32
N GLN A 51 10.40 11.42 -1.43
CA GLN A 51 11.56 10.60 -1.73
C GLN A 51 11.18 9.44 -2.66
N LEU A 52 11.65 9.51 -3.90
CA LEU A 52 11.51 8.45 -4.89
C LEU A 52 12.90 8.01 -5.34
N PHE A 53 13.11 6.70 -5.40
CA PHE A 53 14.37 6.09 -5.80
C PHE A 53 14.18 5.27 -7.08
N ASP A 54 15.25 5.17 -7.88
CA ASP A 54 15.26 4.32 -9.06
C ASP A 54 15.14 2.84 -8.65
N LEU A 55 14.33 2.06 -9.38
CA LEU A 55 14.12 0.64 -9.08
C LEU A 55 15.42 -0.19 -9.19
N THR A 56 16.42 0.29 -9.93
CA THR A 56 17.76 -0.31 -10.00
C THR A 56 18.48 -0.38 -8.66
N LEU A 57 18.00 0.35 -7.64
CA LEU A 57 18.49 0.25 -6.27
C LEU A 57 18.26 -1.14 -5.66
N ILE A 58 17.18 -1.83 -6.05
CA ILE A 58 16.83 -3.16 -5.53
C ILE A 58 17.34 -4.22 -6.51
N ARG A 59 18.25 -5.08 -6.05
CA ARG A 59 18.71 -6.22 -6.85
C ARG A 59 17.61 -7.29 -6.92
N PRO A 60 17.41 -7.93 -8.08
CA PRO A 60 16.54 -9.10 -8.17
C PRO A 60 17.01 -10.17 -7.19
N SER A 61 16.09 -10.70 -6.39
CA SER A 61 16.32 -11.95 -5.68
C SER A 61 16.35 -13.05 -6.73
N VAL A 62 17.55 -13.53 -7.06
CA VAL A 62 17.77 -14.75 -7.85
C VAL A 62 17.11 -15.96 -7.19
#